data_AF-G9KN06-F1
#
_entry.id   AF-G9KN06-F1
#
_cell.length_a   1.000
_cell.length_b   1.000
_cell.length_c   1.000
_cell.angle_alpha   90.00
_cell.angle_beta   90.00
_cell.angle_gamma   90.00
#
_symmetry.space_group_name_H-M   'P 1'
#
loop_
_entity.id
_entity.type
_entity.pdbx_description
1 polymer ?
#
loop_
_entity_poly.entity_id
_entity_poly.type
_entity_poly.pdbx_seq_one_letter_code
_entity_poly.pdbx_strand_id
1 'polypeptide(L)'
;PSLEYQECNILPCPVDGVWSCWSPWSKCSATCGGGHYMRTRSCTNPAPAYGGDICLGLHTEEALCNTQPCPESWSEWSDWSECDASGV
;
A
#
# COMPACT_ATOMS: atom_id res chain seq x y z
N PRO A 1 65.91 10.21 -6.52
CA PRO A 1 64.54 10.32 -7.10
C PRO A 1 63.48 10.12 -6.02
N SER A 2 62.65 11.12 -5.77
CA SER A 2 61.46 11.00 -4.93
C SER A 2 60.36 10.30 -5.72
N LEU A 3 59.78 9.25 -5.16
CA LEU A 3 58.56 8.65 -5.67
C LEU A 3 57.38 9.51 -5.22
N GLU A 4 56.52 9.88 -6.16
CA GLU A 4 55.23 10.49 -5.87
C GLU A 4 54.12 9.48 -6.18
N TYR A 5 53.09 9.48 -5.33
CA TYR A 5 51.91 8.66 -5.50
C TYR A 5 50.67 9.56 -5.45
N GLN A 6 49.73 9.31 -6.36
CA GLN A 6 48.41 9.92 -6.35
C GLN A 6 47.36 8.83 -6.45
N GLU A 7 46.27 8.98 -5.71
CA GLU A 7 45.11 8.11 -5.82
C GLU A 7 44.33 8.41 -7.11
N CYS A 8 44.00 7.36 -7.85
CA CYS A 8 43.09 7.41 -8.98
C CYS A 8 41.76 6.74 -8.63
N ASN A 9 40.68 7.15 -9.29
CA ASN A 9 39.32 6.62 -9.08
C ASN A 9 38.78 6.80 -7.65
N ILE A 10 38.90 8.01 -7.11
CA ILE A 10 38.34 8.40 -5.81
C ILE A 10 36.79 8.47 -5.78
N LEU A 11 36.14 8.19 -6.90
CA LEU A 11 34.68 8.21 -6.99
C LEU A 11 34.12 6.88 -6.44
N PRO A 12 33.09 6.94 -5.58
CA PRO A 12 32.41 5.76 -5.09
C PRO A 12 31.70 5.01 -6.22
N CYS A 13 31.64 3.67 -6.11
CA CYS A 13 30.94 2.84 -7.07
C CYS A 13 29.43 3.11 -7.05
N PRO A 14 28.73 2.97 -8.20
CA PRO A 14 27.27 2.96 -8.24
C PRO A 14 26.69 1.95 -7.25
N VAL A 15 25.63 2.36 -6.57
CA VAL A 15 24.85 1.49 -5.67
C VAL A 15 23.45 1.43 -6.24
N ASP A 16 23.06 0.24 -6.72
CA ASP A 16 21.71 0.02 -7.21
C ASP A 16 20.72 -0.05 -6.05
N GLY A 17 19.55 0.54 -6.25
CA GLY A 17 18.47 0.51 -5.30
C GLY A 17 17.91 -0.89 -5.13
N VAL A 18 17.69 -1.29 -3.88
CA VAL A 18 17.03 -2.55 -3.55
C VAL A 18 15.83 -2.28 -2.65
N TRP A 19 14.75 -2.99 -2.95
CA TRP A 19 13.52 -2.92 -2.18
C TRP A 19 13.74 -3.35 -0.74
N SER A 20 13.18 -2.58 0.20
CA SER A 20 12.96 -3.03 1.57
C SER A 20 11.98 -4.22 1.59
N CYS A 21 11.92 -4.89 2.73
CA CYS A 21 10.78 -5.76 3.01
C CYS A 21 9.47 -4.97 2.88
N TRP A 22 8.41 -5.65 2.46
CA TRP A 22 7.07 -5.12 2.50
C TRP A 22 6.64 -4.84 3.95
N SER A 23 5.86 -3.79 4.14
CA SER A 23 5.07 -3.59 5.35
C SER A 23 4.08 -4.74 5.53
N PRO A 24 3.59 -4.96 6.76
CA PRO A 24 2.36 -5.71 6.94
C PRO A 24 1.22 -5.11 6.11
N TRP A 25 0.26 -5.95 5.73
CA TRP A 25 -0.99 -5.49 5.13
C TRP A 25 -1.75 -4.58 6.12
N SER A 26 -2.38 -3.54 5.58
CA SER A 26 -3.34 -2.74 6.32
C SER A 26 -4.54 -3.59 6.75
N LYS A 27 -5.35 -3.04 7.65
CA LYS A 27 -6.69 -3.57 7.88
C LYS A 27 -7.50 -3.45 6.59
N CYS A 28 -8.43 -4.39 6.39
CA CYS A 28 -9.39 -4.32 5.30
C CYS A 28 -10.30 -3.09 5.48
N SER A 29 -10.58 -2.38 4.39
CA SER A 29 -11.44 -1.19 4.41
C SER A 29 -12.89 -1.48 4.76
N ALA A 30 -13.37 -2.69 4.48
CA ALA A 30 -14.71 -3.15 4.81
C ALA A 30 -14.63 -4.45 5.60
N THR A 31 -15.62 -4.74 6.44
CA THR A 31 -15.73 -6.00 7.19
C THR A 31 -16.52 -7.07 6.44
N CYS A 32 -17.23 -6.69 5.38
CA CYS A 32 -18.01 -7.54 4.50
C CYS A 32 -18.33 -6.76 3.21
N GLY A 33 -18.92 -7.43 2.21
CA GLY A 33 -19.35 -6.81 0.95
C GLY A 33 -18.22 -6.46 -0.01
N GLY A 34 -17.00 -6.92 0.27
CA GLY A 34 -15.80 -6.56 -0.46
C GLY A 34 -15.15 -5.28 0.07
N GLY A 35 -13.89 -5.39 0.45
CA GLY A 35 -13.02 -4.29 0.81
C GLY A 35 -11.62 -4.48 0.22
N HIS A 36 -10.73 -3.58 0.58
CA HIS A 36 -9.36 -3.54 0.10
C HIS A 36 -8.39 -3.43 1.27
N TYR A 37 -7.26 -4.13 1.17
CA TYR A 37 -6.10 -3.93 2.04
C TYR A 37 -4.89 -3.54 1.20
N MET A 38 -3.94 -2.86 1.82
CA MET A 38 -2.78 -2.29 1.13
C MET A 38 -1.51 -2.56 1.92
N ARG A 39 -0.39 -2.79 1.23
CA ARG A 39 0.95 -2.80 1.83
C ARG A 39 1.90 -1.94 1.03
N THR A 40 2.98 -1.50 1.66
CA THR A 40 3.98 -0.62 1.05
C THR A 40 5.40 -1.12 1.25
N ARG A 41 6.32 -0.70 0.39
CA ARG A 41 7.77 -0.93 0.50
C ARG A 41 8.51 0.30 0.00
N SER A 42 9.77 0.42 0.38
CA SER A 42 10.63 1.56 0.01
C SER A 42 11.91 1.08 -0.67
N CYS A 43 12.42 1.83 -1.63
CA CYS A 43 13.69 1.56 -2.29
C CYS A 43 14.86 2.08 -1.44
N THR A 44 15.08 1.46 -0.27
CA THR A 44 16.01 1.98 0.76
C THR A 44 16.93 0.94 1.36
N ASN A 45 16.98 -0.29 0.84
CA ASN A 45 17.77 -1.36 1.43
C ASN A 45 18.72 -2.07 0.43
N PRO A 46 19.68 -1.37 -0.21
CA PRO A 46 20.04 0.05 -0.03
C PRO A 46 19.27 1.03 -0.93
N ALA A 47 19.40 2.33 -0.66
CA ALA A 47 18.92 3.37 -1.56
C ALA A 47 19.87 3.53 -2.76
N PRO A 48 19.36 3.85 -3.97
CA PRO A 48 20.20 4.12 -5.13
C PRO A 48 21.17 5.27 -4.84
N ALA A 49 22.43 5.10 -5.17
CA ALA A 49 23.44 6.14 -5.00
C ALA A 49 24.50 6.09 -6.11
N TYR A 50 25.23 7.19 -6.28
CA TYR A 50 26.38 7.29 -7.19
C TYR A 50 26.09 6.86 -8.63
N GLY A 51 24.86 7.11 -9.11
CA GLY A 51 24.42 6.76 -10.45
C GLY A 51 23.95 5.31 -10.64
N GLY A 52 23.72 4.57 -9.55
CA GLY A 52 23.11 3.24 -9.60
C GLY A 52 21.62 3.28 -9.94
N ASP A 53 21.11 2.12 -10.36
CA ASP A 53 19.76 1.99 -10.88
C ASP A 53 18.68 2.15 -9.80
N ILE A 54 17.49 2.61 -10.20
CA ILE A 54 16.33 2.69 -9.31
C ILE A 54 15.65 1.32 -9.15
N CYS A 55 14.88 1.16 -8.07
CA CYS A 55 14.04 -0.02 -7.93
C CYS A 55 12.89 -0.03 -8.96
N LEU A 56 12.82 -1.07 -9.78
CA LEU A 56 11.69 -1.28 -10.70
C LEU A 56 10.50 -1.91 -9.96
N GLY A 57 9.30 -1.40 -10.27
CA GLY A 57 8.03 -1.85 -9.71
C GLY A 57 7.34 -0.81 -8.82
N LEU A 58 6.16 -1.17 -8.32
CA LEU A 58 5.36 -0.26 -7.48
C LEU A 58 5.83 -0.28 -6.02
N HIS A 59 5.69 0.86 -5.37
CA HIS A 59 5.91 1.07 -3.94
C HIS A 59 4.76 0.52 -3.10
N THR A 60 3.60 0.35 -3.72
CA THR A 60 2.34 0.02 -3.08
C THR A 60 1.70 -1.17 -3.78
N GLU A 61 1.14 -2.06 -2.99
CA GLU A 61 0.34 -3.19 -3.47
C GLU A 61 -1.00 -3.19 -2.76
N GLU A 62 -2.06 -3.49 -3.52
CA GLU A 62 -3.43 -3.51 -3.06
C GLU A 62 -4.08 -4.82 -3.50
N ALA A 63 -4.93 -5.38 -2.65
CA ALA A 63 -5.70 -6.56 -3.00
C ALA A 63 -7.05 -6.61 -2.25
N LEU A 64 -7.95 -7.47 -2.73
CA LEU A 64 -9.30 -7.61 -2.20
C LEU A 64 -9.30 -8.40 -0.90
N CYS A 65 -10.20 -8.01 0.00
CA CYS A 65 -10.44 -8.69 1.27
C CYS A 65 -11.93 -8.63 1.62
N ASN A 66 -12.35 -9.48 2.55
CA ASN A 66 -13.72 -9.49 3.09
C ASN A 66 -14.83 -9.53 2.03
N THR A 67 -14.68 -10.40 1.03
CA THR A 67 -15.61 -10.56 -0.11
C THR A 67 -16.88 -11.33 0.24
N GLN A 68 -17.00 -11.84 1.47
CA GLN A 68 -18.26 -12.40 1.96
C GLN A 68 -19.38 -11.35 1.90
N PRO A 69 -20.62 -11.76 1.59
CA PRO A 69 -21.77 -10.87 1.68
C PRO A 69 -21.92 -10.32 3.11
N CYS A 70 -22.37 -9.08 3.22
CA CYS A 70 -22.73 -8.51 4.51
C CYS A 70 -23.98 -9.21 5.07
N PRO A 71 -24.07 -9.41 6.39
CA PRO A 71 -25.32 -9.85 6.99
C PRO A 71 -26.39 -8.80 6.63
N GLU A 72 -27.48 -9.26 6.02
CA GLU A 72 -28.59 -8.39 5.62
C GLU A 72 -29.16 -7.72 6.87
N SER A 73 -28.94 -6.41 7.02
CA SER A 73 -29.57 -5.58 8.05
C SER A 73 -30.62 -4.68 7.41
N TRP A 74 -31.62 -5.29 6.78
CA TRP A 74 -32.89 -4.63 6.54
C TRP A 74 -33.95 -5.59 7.05
N SER A 75 -34.49 -5.31 8.23
CA SER A 75 -35.82 -5.83 8.54
C SER A 75 -36.76 -5.34 7.46
N GLU A 76 -37.69 -6.19 7.01
CA GLU A 76 -38.77 -5.76 6.13
C GLU A 76 -39.40 -4.48 6.70
N TRP A 77 -39.68 -3.52 5.82
CA TRP A 77 -40.42 -2.33 6.20
C TRP A 77 -41.72 -2.79 6.86
N SER A 78 -42.00 -2.27 8.05
CA SER A 78 -43.31 -2.47 8.65
C SER A 78 -44.37 -1.94 7.69
N ASP A 79 -45.52 -2.59 7.64
CA ASP A 79 -46.67 -2.09 6.87
C ASP A 79 -46.92 -0.61 7.20
N TRP A 80 -47.23 0.16 6.15
CA TRP A 80 -47.63 1.54 6.31
C TRP A 80 -48.87 1.61 7.21
N SER A 81 -48.81 2.47 8.22
CA SER A 81 -49.97 2.74 9.07
C SER A 81 -51.15 3.19 8.20
N GLU A 82 -52.36 2.71 8.51
CA GLU A 82 -53.57 3.15 7.83
C GLU A 82 -53.74 4.66 7.96
N CYS A 83 -54.19 5.30 6.89
CA CYS A 83 -54.56 6.71 6.92
C CYS A 83 -55.84 6.87 7.75
N ASP A 84 -55.72 7.41 8.97
CA ASP A 84 -56.88 7.80 9.78
C ASP A 84 -57.40 9.19 9.36
N ALA A 85 -58.73 9.37 9.48
CA ALA A 85 -59.45 10.60 9.15
C ALA A 85 -59.08 11.80 10.04
N SER A 86 -58.19 11.59 11.02
CA SER A 86 -57.69 12.62 11.93
C SER A 86 -56.62 13.53 11.33
N GLY A 87 -56.11 13.21 10.13
CA GLY A 87 -55.32 14.13 9.29
C GLY A 87 -54.30 14.98 10.04
N VAL A 88 -53.29 14.35 10.64
CA VAL A 88 -52.06 15.05 11.06
C VAL A 88 -51.00 14.87 10.00
#